data_AF-A0A960BG64-F1
#
_entry.id   AF-A0A960BG64-F1
#
_cell.length_a   1.000
_cell.length_b   1.000
_cell.length_c   1.000
_cell.angle_alpha   90.00
_cell.angle_beta   90.00
_cell.angle_gamma   90.00
#
_symmetry.space_group_name_H-M   'P 1'
#
loop_
_entity.id
_entity.type
_entity.pdbx_description
1 polymer ?
#
loop_
_entity_poly.entity_id
_entity_poly.type
_entity_poly.pdbx_seq_one_letter_code
_entity_poly.pdbx_strand_id
1 'polypeptide(L)'
;MSASTSKRYPPELRERAVRMVGEIRSDHESEWAAMTQVAQLLGVGTPETVRKWCRQAEIDTGRRPGTTSEESAELKRLKRENAELKR
;
A
#
# COMPACT_ATOMS: atom_id res chain seq x y z
N MET A 1 1.83 0.59 29.43
CA MET A 1 2.63 0.30 28.22
C MET A 1 1.77 0.66 27.02
N SER A 2 1.86 1.90 26.53
CA SER A 2 1.00 2.39 25.44
C SER A 2 1.34 1.69 24.13
N ALA A 3 0.40 0.90 23.60
CA ALA A 3 0.51 0.32 22.28
C ALA A 3 0.72 1.45 21.26
N SER A 4 1.85 1.40 20.55
CA SER A 4 2.12 2.29 19.42
C SER A 4 1.04 2.06 18.36
N THR A 5 0.01 2.89 18.38
CA THR A 5 -1.01 3.00 17.35
C THR A 5 -0.35 3.58 16.12
N SER A 6 0.40 2.73 15.41
CA SER A 6 0.75 2.96 14.01
C SER A 6 -0.58 3.30 13.33
N LYS A 7 -0.78 4.57 12.98
CA LYS A 7 -1.88 5.06 12.14
C LYS A 7 -1.73 4.37 10.79
N ARG A 8 -2.15 3.11 10.71
CA ARG A 8 -2.19 2.37 9.47
C ARG A 8 -3.38 2.90 8.71
N TYR A 9 -3.13 3.48 7.56
CA TYR A 9 -4.18 3.80 6.60
C TYR A 9 -5.02 2.54 6.34
N PRO A 10 -6.36 2.64 6.39
CA PRO A 10 -7.24 1.50 6.15
C PRO A 10 -7.09 0.99 4.72
N PRO A 11 -7.29 -0.32 4.46
CA PRO A 11 -7.10 -0.91 3.14
C PRO A 11 -7.96 -0.21 2.07
N GLU A 12 -9.21 0.14 2.41
CA GLU A 12 -10.13 0.86 1.54
C GLU A 12 -9.57 2.20 1.05
N LEU A 13 -8.87 2.94 1.92
CA LEU A 13 -8.22 4.21 1.54
C LEU A 13 -7.07 3.96 0.55
N ARG A 14 -6.30 2.88 0.74
CA ARG A 14 -5.19 2.53 -0.15
C ARG A 14 -5.71 2.13 -1.53
N GLU A 15 -6.73 1.28 -1.58
CA GLU A 15 -7.37 0.86 -2.83
C GLU A 15 -7.98 2.06 -3.55
N ARG A 16 -8.64 2.95 -2.82
CA ARG A 16 -9.17 4.20 -3.36
C ARG A 16 -8.06 5.09 -3.94
N ALA A 17 -6.95 5.26 -3.22
CA ALA A 17 -5.82 6.05 -3.71
C ALA A 17 -5.23 5.46 -4.99
N VAL A 18 -5.01 4.15 -5.05
CA VAL A 18 -4.47 3.48 -6.25
C VAL A 18 -5.41 3.64 -7.44
N ARG A 19 -6.73 3.46 -7.23
CA ARG A 19 -7.75 3.66 -8.27
C ARG A 19 -7.75 5.09 -8.79
N MET A 20 -7.79 6.08 -7.89
CA MET A 20 -7.79 7.49 -8.25
C MET A 20 -6.54 7.88 -9.04
N VAL A 21 -5.35 7.41 -8.65
CA VAL A 21 -4.12 7.65 -9.42
C VAL A 21 -4.24 7.05 -10.82
N GLY A 22 -4.79 5.84 -10.95
CA GLY A 22 -5.03 5.21 -12.25
C GLY A 22 -5.97 5.98 -13.16
N GLU A 23 -6.96 6.66 -12.58
CA GLU A 23 -7.95 7.49 -13.30
C GLU A 23 -7.36 8.81 -13.78
N ILE A 24 -6.60 9.53 -12.92
CA ILE A 24 -6.14 10.89 -13.23
C ILE A 24 -4.74 10.95 -13.85
N ARG A 25 -3.98 9.84 -13.87
CA ARG A 25 -2.58 9.86 -14.34
C ARG A 25 -2.40 10.28 -15.80
N SER A 26 -3.40 10.06 -16.66
CA SER A 26 -3.36 10.48 -18.07
C SER A 26 -3.54 11.99 -18.23
N ASP A 27 -4.18 12.62 -17.25
CA ASP A 27 -4.60 14.03 -17.31
C ASP A 27 -3.56 14.96 -16.67
N HIS A 28 -2.47 14.38 -16.14
CA HIS A 28 -1.39 15.10 -15.47
C HIS A 28 -0.09 14.98 -16.26
N GLU A 29 0.76 15.99 -16.15
CA GLU A 29 2.09 16.04 -16.78
C GLU A 29 3.02 14.88 -16.35
N SER A 30 2.78 14.31 -15.17
CA SER A 30 3.57 13.21 -14.63
C SER A 30 2.75 12.37 -13.64
N GLU A 31 3.13 11.09 -13.50
CA GLU A 31 2.56 10.21 -12.47
C GLU A 31 2.78 10.76 -11.06
N TRP A 32 3.88 11.48 -10.83
CA TRP A 32 4.16 12.12 -9.54
C TRP A 32 3.18 13.26 -9.23
N ALA A 33 2.80 14.06 -10.24
CA ALA A 33 1.78 15.10 -10.08
C ALA A 33 0.42 14.49 -9.71
N ALA A 34 0.01 13.41 -10.39
CA ALA A 34 -1.19 12.64 -10.05
C ALA A 34 -1.15 12.09 -8.61
N MET A 35 -0.05 11.44 -8.21
CA MET A 35 0.12 10.93 -6.83
C MET A 35 0.07 12.03 -5.78
N THR A 36 0.63 13.21 -6.10
CA THR A 36 0.63 14.38 -5.20
C THR A 36 -0.79 14.90 -5.01
N GLN A 37 -1.56 15.03 -6.09
CA GLN A 37 -2.96 15.45 -6.02
C GLN A 37 -3.80 14.45 -5.22
N VAL A 38 -3.66 13.14 -5.46
CA VAL A 38 -4.39 12.12 -4.70
C VAL A 38 -4.02 12.14 -3.22
N ALA A 39 -2.74 12.35 -2.89
CA ALA A 39 -2.30 12.45 -1.50
C ALA A 39 -3.00 13.63 -0.78
N GLN A 40 -3.08 14.78 -1.44
CA GLN A 40 -3.80 15.95 -0.90
C GLN A 40 -5.30 15.69 -0.75
N LEU A 41 -5.95 15.10 -1.77
CA LEU A 41 -7.40 14.82 -1.75
C LEU A 41 -7.80 13.82 -0.66
N LEU A 42 -6.96 12.83 -0.37
CA LEU A 42 -7.23 11.78 0.62
C LEU A 42 -6.65 12.05 2.01
N GLY A 43 -6.01 13.21 2.20
CA GLY A 43 -5.36 13.56 3.48
C GLY A 43 -4.17 12.64 3.82
N VAL A 44 -3.50 12.08 2.81
CA VAL A 44 -2.32 11.24 2.98
C VAL A 44 -1.10 12.14 3.07
N GLY A 45 -0.34 12.01 4.16
CA GLY A 45 0.71 12.97 4.51
C GLY A 45 1.86 13.09 3.49
N THR A 46 2.10 12.08 2.64
CA THR A 46 3.17 12.15 1.62
C THR A 46 2.77 11.47 0.30
N PRO A 47 3.11 12.05 -0.86
CA PRO A 47 2.93 11.41 -2.18
C PRO A 47 3.67 10.06 -2.29
N GLU A 48 4.80 9.93 -1.60
CA GLU A 48 5.55 8.68 -1.49
C GLU A 48 4.74 7.53 -0.88
N THR A 49 3.79 7.83 0.01
CA THR A 49 2.89 6.82 0.56
C THR A 49 1.98 6.25 -0.53
N VAL A 50 1.41 7.11 -1.36
CA VAL A 50 0.56 6.71 -2.49
C VAL A 50 1.38 5.94 -3.53
N ARG A 51 2.59 6.40 -3.84
CA ARG A 51 3.53 5.68 -4.73
C ARG A 51 3.79 4.25 -4.27
N LYS A 52 3.99 4.03 -2.96
CA LYS A 52 4.19 2.69 -2.39
C LYS A 52 2.96 1.80 -2.58
N TRP A 53 1.75 2.35 -2.42
CA TRP A 53 0.52 1.61 -2.66
C TRP A 53 0.34 1.24 -4.13
N CYS A 54 0.59 2.16 -5.06
CA CYS A 54 0.54 1.86 -6.49
C CYS A 54 1.51 0.74 -6.86
N ARG A 55 2.75 0.80 -6.35
CA ARG A 55 3.76 -0.24 -6.61
C ARG A 55 3.39 -1.59 -5.99
N GLN A 56 2.79 -1.61 -4.80
CA GLN A 56 2.31 -2.86 -4.20
C GLN A 56 1.16 -3.45 -5.03
N ALA A 57 0.24 -2.61 -5.52
CA ALA A 57 -0.84 -3.07 -6.40
C ALA A 57 -0.34 -3.62 -7.74
N GLU A 58 0.73 -3.04 -8.32
CA GLU A 58 1.40 -3.60 -9.50
C GLU A 58 1.99 -5.00 -9.24
N ILE A 59 2.57 -5.21 -8.05
CA ILE A 59 3.11 -6.50 -7.63
C ILE A 59 1.98 -7.50 -7.42
N ASP A 60 0.93 -7.10 -6.69
CA ASP A 60 -0.23 -7.94 -6.39
C ASP A 60 -1.00 -8.35 -7.66
N THR A 61 -0.96 -7.53 -8.71
CA THR A 61 -1.56 -7.84 -10.04
C THR A 61 -0.59 -8.56 -11.00
N GLY A 62 0.63 -8.89 -10.56
CA GLY A 62 1.62 -9.58 -11.38
C GLY A 62 2.25 -8.73 -12.49
N ARG A 63 1.99 -7.42 -12.52
CA ARG A 63 2.61 -6.49 -13.49
C ARG A 63 4.07 -6.21 -13.18
N ARG A 64 4.50 -6.48 -11.94
CA ARG A 64 5.87 -6.25 -11.49
C ARG A 64 6.35 -7.41 -10.61
N PRO A 65 7.61 -7.87 -10.75
CA PRO A 65 8.17 -8.85 -9.83
C PRO A 65 8.31 -8.27 -8.42
N GLY A 66 7.87 -9.03 -7.42
CA GLY A 66 7.94 -8.68 -6.00
C GLY A 66 7.11 -9.64 -5.15
N THR A 67 7.21 -9.52 -3.82
CA THR A 67 6.37 -10.28 -2.89
C THR A 67 5.00 -9.63 -2.79
N THR A 68 3.97 -10.40 -3.08
CA THR A 68 2.59 -9.96 -2.97
C THR A 68 2.20 -9.71 -1.51
N SER A 69 1.14 -8.92 -1.33
CA SER A 69 0.52 -8.69 -0.03
C SER A 69 0.05 -9.99 0.62
N GLU A 70 -0.40 -10.95 -0.20
CA GLU A 70 -0.86 -12.27 0.24
C GLU A 70 0.29 -13.16 0.73
N GLU A 71 1.36 -13.29 -0.05
CA GLU A 71 2.58 -14.01 0.36
C GLU A 71 3.19 -13.41 1.64
N SER A 72 3.17 -12.08 1.76
CA SER A 72 3.64 -11.38 2.97
C SER A 72 2.76 -11.66 4.19
N ALA A 73 1.45 -11.83 4.01
CA ALA A 73 0.51 -12.17 5.07
C ALA A 73 0.69 -13.63 5.52
N GLU A 74 0.87 -14.54 4.57
CA GLU A 74 1.13 -15.95 4.83
C GLU A 74 2.45 -16.15 5.58
N LEU A 75 3.53 -15.50 5.14
CA LEU A 75 4.81 -15.54 5.86
C LEU A 75 4.68 -15.07 7.31
N LYS A 76 3.83 -14.08 7.59
CA LYS A 76 3.57 -13.61 8.96
C LYS A 76 2.77 -14.63 9.76
N ARG A 77 1.77 -15.28 9.15
CA ARG A 77 0.99 -16.35 9.79
C ARG A 77 1.91 -17.53 10.15
N LEU A 78 2.68 -18.00 9.18
CA LEU A 78 3.62 -19.12 9.34
C LEU A 78 4.71 -18.82 10.36
N LYS A 79 5.22 -17.59 10.44
CA LYS A 79 6.18 -17.19 11.48
C LYS A 79 5.59 -17.21 12.89
N ARG A 80 4.32 -16.85 13.05
CA ARG A 80 3.63 -16.94 14.35
C ARG A 80 3.40 -18.38 14.75
N GLU A 81 2.86 -19.18 13.83
CA GLU A 81 2.62 -20.61 14.04
C GLU A 81 3.93 -21.36 14.37
N ASN A 82 5.03 -21.08 13.67
CA ASN A 82 6.35 -21.62 14.01
C ASN A 82 6.88 -21.17 15.38
N ALA A 83 6.60 -19.94 15.80
CA ALA A 83 7.04 -19.46 17.11
C ALA A 83 6.22 -20.11 18.23
N GLU A 84 4.94 -20.38 18.00
CA GLU A 84 4.06 -21.10 18.93
C GLU A 84 4.42 -22.59 19.01
N LEU A 85 4.77 -23.22 17.89
CA LEU A 85 5.20 -24.63 17.83
C LEU A 85 6.60 -24.87 18.41
N LYS A 86 7.45 -23.84 18.48
CA LYS A 86 8.81 -23.91 19.06
C LYS A 86 8.86 -23.53 20.55
N ARG A 87 7.72 -23.30 21.18
CA ARG A 87 7.60 -23.00 22.61
C ARG A 87 7.23 -24.23 23.41
#